data_AF-A0A963B471-F1
#
_entry.id   AF-A0A963B471-F1
#
_cell.length_a   1.000
_cell.length_b   1.000
_cell.length_c   1.000
_cell.angle_alpha   90.00
_cell.angle_beta   90.00
_cell.angle_gamma   90.00
#
_symmetry.space_group_name_H-M   'P 1'
#
loop_
_entity.id
_entity.type
_entity.pdbx_description
1 polymer ?
#
loop_
_entity_poly.entity_id
_entity_poly.type
_entity_poly.pdbx_seq_one_letter_code
_entity_poly.pdbx_strand_id
1 'polypeptide(L)'
;DGAQVVKTVSVTVNAVADAPTLTVTLGNPSAVSGQDCSANGSYANWQASGVGMHAFTAGTGFVDAEGKLNLAAANGTVGDEPGLTAEGIGVVNSTPGGQASYQLEYGSGQSEALALDLNGPVSSAQVTLSRIYGSEGGAGEDARYSLFDADGNLVGSGSVDSSTLPNTGGQIDLTLTANTSFQYVVFTATGDNGYSGSDFKIKSIDYSIDADIEYPLEINAALNDLDGSETLSITVEGLPDGAVLSAGSDNGDGSWTLEGNQLNGLTLTVPENLSTGFDLTVSATATESDGGTAVSSSSVRIEPLNAIIGSTGDDLILGTNSGDLLDGAEGNDQLEGLEGDDILNGGQGSDHIEGGSGDDVISGGAGDDVAGGGDGNDTYIFNPFEGNDSFDGGSGGGWTDVIRLDANADPGADPDNPWTISIDGEQVQYDLAAHALELNPDTSGVITLSDGSELTFDGIERIEW
;
A
#
# COMPACT_ATOMS: atom_id res chain seq x y z
N ASP A 1 63.96 23.41 -59.38
CA ASP A 1 62.56 23.30 -58.95
C ASP A 1 62.24 21.94 -58.38
N GLY A 2 62.40 21.80 -57.06
CA GLY A 2 61.91 20.65 -56.33
C GLY A 2 60.50 20.92 -55.85
N ALA A 3 59.49 20.57 -56.64
CA ALA A 3 58.10 20.64 -56.19
C ALA A 3 57.82 19.44 -55.28
N GLN A 4 57.58 19.69 -53.99
CA GLN A 4 57.01 18.67 -53.11
C GLN A 4 55.52 18.51 -53.44
N VAL A 5 55.13 17.29 -53.77
CA VAL A 5 53.72 16.91 -53.90
C VAL A 5 53.24 16.50 -52.50
N VAL A 6 52.48 17.36 -51.85
CA VAL A 6 51.75 17.01 -50.63
C VAL A 6 50.47 16.30 -51.05
N LYS A 7 50.37 15.00 -50.76
CA LYS A 7 49.11 14.25 -50.85
C LYS A 7 48.46 14.27 -49.47
N THR A 8 47.34 14.97 -49.35
CA THR A 8 46.48 14.86 -48.17
C THR A 8 45.73 13.54 -48.27
N VAL A 9 45.95 12.65 -47.30
CA VAL A 9 45.13 11.45 -47.10
C VAL A 9 44.14 11.79 -46.01
N SER A 10 42.85 11.81 -46.32
CA SER A 10 41.81 11.88 -45.32
C SER A 10 41.58 10.47 -44.78
N VAL A 11 41.95 10.23 -43.53
CA VAL A 11 41.56 9.04 -42.78
C VAL A 11 40.33 9.43 -41.99
N THR A 12 39.19 8.80 -42.29
CA THR A 12 38.03 8.86 -41.39
C THR A 12 38.20 7.71 -40.40
N VAL A 13 38.43 8.04 -39.14
CA VAL A 13 38.27 7.10 -38.04
C VAL A 13 36.82 7.28 -37.60
N ASN A 14 35.98 6.27 -37.80
CA ASN A 14 34.65 6.29 -37.20
C ASN A 14 34.85 6.06 -35.70
N ALA A 15 34.20 6.87 -34.88
CA ALA A 15 34.07 6.58 -33.47
C ALA A 15 33.32 5.24 -33.32
N VAL A 16 33.67 4.46 -32.30
CA VAL A 16 33.03 3.18 -32.00
C VAL A 16 32.34 3.39 -30.67
N ALA A 17 31.04 3.16 -30.63
CA ALA A 17 30.30 3.27 -29.39
C ALA A 17 30.92 2.34 -28.33
N ASP A 18 31.30 2.89 -27.19
CA ASP A 18 31.80 2.11 -26.05
C ASP A 18 30.66 1.85 -25.06
N ALA A 19 30.67 0.66 -24.45
CA ALA A 19 29.61 0.30 -23.50
C ALA A 19 29.65 1.24 -22.29
N PRO A 20 28.54 1.87 -21.89
CA PRO A 20 28.53 2.79 -20.76
C PRO A 20 28.80 2.07 -19.44
N THR A 21 29.21 2.80 -18.42
CA THR A 21 29.15 2.30 -17.04
C THR A 21 27.69 2.23 -16.59
N LEU A 22 27.34 1.24 -15.77
CA LEU A 22 26.00 1.07 -15.22
C LEU A 22 26.08 0.39 -13.85
N THR A 23 25.47 1.01 -12.84
CA THR A 23 25.06 0.34 -11.61
C THR A 23 23.59 0.64 -11.36
N VAL A 24 22.89 -0.33 -10.77
CA VAL A 24 21.47 -0.25 -10.44
C VAL A 24 21.29 -0.77 -9.04
N THR A 25 20.63 0.00 -8.21
CA THR A 25 20.34 -0.33 -6.83
C THR A 25 18.88 0.03 -6.54
N LEU A 26 18.19 -0.84 -5.82
CA LEU A 26 16.90 -0.53 -5.22
C LEU A 26 17.18 -0.04 -3.81
N GLY A 27 16.60 1.10 -3.44
CA GLY A 27 16.54 1.54 -2.05
C GLY A 27 15.40 0.85 -1.32
N ASN A 28 15.36 1.05 -0.01
CA ASN A 28 14.37 0.41 0.85
C ASN A 28 12.95 0.85 0.43
N PRO A 29 12.00 -0.09 0.35
CA PRO A 29 10.65 0.20 -0.09
C PRO A 29 9.87 1.00 0.95
N SER A 30 8.93 1.81 0.50
CA SER A 30 8.04 2.56 1.38
C SER A 30 6.59 2.41 0.92
N ALA A 31 5.66 2.29 1.85
CA ALA A 31 4.24 2.28 1.52
C ALA A 31 3.79 3.69 1.09
N VAL A 32 3.17 3.78 -0.09
CA VAL A 32 2.53 5.01 -0.58
C VAL A 32 1.10 5.02 -0.07
N SER A 33 0.90 5.65 1.08
CA SER A 33 -0.37 5.87 1.79
C SER A 33 -1.44 4.79 1.53
N GLY A 34 -1.36 3.68 2.27
CA GLY A 34 -2.55 2.87 2.50
C GLY A 34 -3.61 3.75 3.18
N GLN A 35 -4.87 3.62 2.76
CA GLN A 35 -5.94 4.37 3.40
C GLN A 35 -6.67 3.46 4.38
N ASP A 36 -6.48 3.69 5.67
CA ASP A 36 -7.33 3.08 6.69
C ASP A 36 -8.77 3.57 6.54
N CYS A 37 -9.66 2.62 6.43
CA CYS A 37 -11.06 2.84 6.14
C CYS A 37 -11.92 2.09 7.16
N SER A 38 -12.58 2.86 8.03
CA SER A 38 -13.64 2.34 8.88
C SER A 38 -14.99 2.93 8.45
N ALA A 39 -15.99 2.07 8.29
CA ALA A 39 -17.37 2.47 7.99
C ALA A 39 -18.33 1.89 9.03
N ASN A 40 -19.22 2.75 9.56
CA ASN A 40 -20.01 2.43 10.75
C ASN A 40 -21.49 2.86 10.68
N GLY A 41 -22.37 1.90 10.96
CA GLY A 41 -23.76 1.98 11.45
C GLY A 41 -24.82 2.80 10.69
N SER A 42 -24.47 3.71 9.78
CA SER A 42 -25.43 4.56 9.07
C SER A 42 -25.00 4.85 7.64
N TYR A 43 -25.95 4.84 6.70
CA TYR A 43 -25.67 5.03 5.27
C TYR A 43 -24.77 6.24 4.94
N ALA A 44 -24.99 7.38 5.61
CA ALA A 44 -24.21 8.59 5.38
C ALA A 44 -22.74 8.45 5.81
N ASN A 45 -22.46 7.75 6.92
CA ASN A 45 -21.10 7.50 7.36
C ASN A 45 -20.39 6.53 6.41
N TRP A 46 -21.06 5.48 5.97
CA TRP A 46 -20.47 4.52 5.03
C TRP A 46 -20.04 5.18 3.72
N GLN A 47 -20.88 6.05 3.14
CA GLN A 47 -20.50 6.82 1.97
C GLN A 47 -19.39 7.85 2.23
N ALA A 48 -19.31 8.38 3.44
CA ALA A 48 -18.27 9.35 3.82
C ALA A 48 -16.90 8.68 4.02
N SER A 49 -16.89 7.42 4.47
CA SER A 49 -15.69 6.56 4.59
C SER A 49 -15.17 6.04 3.25
N GLY A 50 -15.70 6.53 2.12
CA GLY A 50 -15.38 6.04 0.79
C GLY A 50 -16.26 4.87 0.35
N VAL A 51 -16.64 3.95 1.23
CA VAL A 51 -17.37 2.73 0.86
C VAL A 51 -18.59 3.00 -0.04
N GLY A 52 -18.53 2.48 -1.27
CA GLY A 52 -19.65 2.43 -2.20
C GLY A 52 -20.60 1.29 -1.83
N MET A 53 -21.92 1.50 -2.02
CA MET A 53 -22.92 0.51 -1.59
C MET A 53 -23.96 0.25 -2.66
N HIS A 54 -24.19 -1.02 -2.95
CA HIS A 54 -25.06 -1.49 -4.03
C HIS A 54 -26.00 -2.58 -3.50
N ALA A 55 -27.32 -2.35 -3.66
CA ALA A 55 -28.34 -3.30 -3.25
C ALA A 55 -28.92 -4.06 -4.44
N PHE A 56 -29.06 -5.37 -4.28
CA PHE A 56 -29.71 -6.27 -5.21
C PHE A 56 -30.94 -6.87 -4.54
N THR A 57 -32.10 -6.67 -5.14
CA THR A 57 -33.35 -7.26 -4.63
C THR A 57 -33.44 -8.75 -5.00
N ALA A 58 -34.26 -9.52 -4.28
CA ALA A 58 -34.60 -10.88 -4.69
C ALA A 58 -35.02 -10.93 -6.18
N GLY A 59 -34.50 -11.89 -6.95
CA GLY A 59 -34.75 -11.93 -8.40
C GLY A 59 -33.57 -11.47 -9.26
N THR A 60 -32.74 -10.54 -8.75
CA THR A 60 -31.62 -9.99 -9.51
C THR A 60 -30.31 -10.69 -9.19
N GLY A 61 -29.69 -11.27 -10.22
CA GLY A 61 -28.33 -11.78 -10.11
C GLY A 61 -27.34 -10.62 -9.97
N PHE A 62 -26.47 -10.69 -8.95
CA PHE A 62 -25.37 -9.75 -8.78
C PHE A 62 -24.15 -10.12 -9.63
N VAL A 63 -24.17 -11.28 -10.30
CA VAL A 63 -23.16 -11.67 -11.29
C VAL A 63 -23.74 -11.67 -12.71
N ASP A 64 -22.89 -11.42 -13.70
CA ASP A 64 -23.22 -11.52 -15.12
C ASP A 64 -23.22 -12.98 -15.64
N ALA A 65 -23.32 -13.15 -16.97
CA ALA A 65 -23.36 -14.47 -17.60
C ALA A 65 -22.01 -15.21 -17.53
N GLU A 66 -20.93 -14.47 -17.33
CA GLU A 66 -19.56 -14.94 -17.19
C GLU A 66 -19.19 -15.21 -15.73
N GLY A 67 -20.07 -14.86 -14.78
CA GLY A 67 -19.88 -15.05 -13.35
C GLY A 67 -19.12 -13.90 -12.67
N LYS A 68 -18.91 -12.78 -13.35
CA LYS A 68 -18.28 -11.58 -12.79
C LYS A 68 -19.29 -10.70 -12.07
N LEU A 69 -18.84 -9.97 -11.05
CA LEU A 69 -19.67 -8.99 -10.35
C LEU A 69 -20.23 -7.93 -11.31
N ASN A 70 -21.53 -7.66 -11.20
CA ASN A 70 -22.24 -6.70 -12.05
C ASN A 70 -23.01 -5.68 -11.20
N LEU A 71 -22.31 -4.62 -10.79
CA LEU A 71 -22.91 -3.52 -10.01
C LEU A 71 -24.01 -2.76 -10.76
N ALA A 72 -24.01 -2.80 -12.10
CA ALA A 72 -25.06 -2.16 -12.90
C ALA A 72 -26.42 -2.88 -12.82
N ALA A 73 -26.45 -4.13 -12.34
CA ALA A 73 -27.68 -4.85 -12.06
C ALA A 73 -28.31 -4.49 -10.70
N ALA A 74 -27.60 -3.71 -9.86
CA ALA A 74 -28.12 -3.24 -8.58
C ALA A 74 -29.38 -2.39 -8.80
N ASN A 75 -30.45 -2.75 -8.11
CA ASN A 75 -31.79 -2.19 -8.31
C ASN A 75 -32.54 -1.91 -7.00
N GLY A 76 -31.95 -2.28 -5.86
CA GLY A 76 -32.51 -2.07 -4.53
C GLY A 76 -32.08 -0.75 -3.91
N THR A 77 -32.61 -0.48 -2.73
CA THR A 77 -32.17 0.65 -1.90
C THR A 77 -31.42 0.14 -0.69
N VAL A 78 -30.41 0.90 -0.25
CA VAL A 78 -29.69 0.61 0.99
C VAL A 78 -30.09 1.59 2.07
N GLY A 79 -30.23 1.12 3.30
CA GLY A 79 -30.49 2.00 4.43
C GLY A 79 -30.80 1.27 5.73
N ASP A 80 -31.06 2.10 6.74
CA ASP A 80 -31.45 1.67 8.07
C ASP A 80 -32.96 1.43 8.13
N GLU A 81 -33.39 0.42 8.89
CA GLU A 81 -34.81 0.25 9.19
C GLU A 81 -35.21 1.14 10.38
N PRO A 82 -36.33 1.89 10.30
CA PRO A 82 -36.80 2.75 11.39
C PRO A 82 -36.96 1.97 12.71
N GLY A 83 -36.19 2.36 13.73
CA GLY A 83 -36.18 1.72 15.04
C GLY A 83 -35.07 0.68 15.27
N LEU A 84 -34.28 0.38 14.23
CA LEU A 84 -33.16 -0.59 14.26
C LEU A 84 -31.83 0.03 13.78
N THR A 85 -31.72 1.37 13.76
CA THR A 85 -30.53 2.09 13.24
C THR A 85 -29.24 1.74 13.98
N ALA A 86 -29.31 1.30 15.24
CA ALA A 86 -28.15 0.85 16.01
C ALA A 86 -27.63 -0.54 15.58
N GLU A 87 -28.41 -1.26 14.75
CA GLU A 87 -28.07 -2.58 14.24
C GLU A 87 -27.36 -2.50 12.88
N GLY A 88 -27.25 -1.33 12.24
CA GLY A 88 -26.51 -1.18 10.97
C GLY A 88 -27.38 -1.30 9.71
N ILE A 89 -26.70 -1.45 8.56
CA ILE A 89 -27.28 -1.29 7.22
C ILE A 89 -27.62 -2.63 6.56
N GLY A 90 -28.61 -2.61 5.67
CA GLY A 90 -28.96 -3.74 4.81
C GLY A 90 -29.77 -3.29 3.59
N VAL A 91 -30.18 -4.23 2.77
CA VAL A 91 -31.11 -3.98 1.67
C VAL A 91 -32.49 -3.61 2.24
N VAL A 92 -33.08 -2.56 1.69
CA VAL A 92 -34.42 -2.10 2.05
C VAL A 92 -35.32 -2.32 0.84
N ASN A 93 -36.43 -3.03 1.03
CA ASN A 93 -37.46 -3.23 0.02
C ASN A 93 -38.17 -1.91 -0.31
N SER A 94 -37.57 -1.12 -1.19
CA SER A 94 -38.31 -0.05 -1.86
C SER A 94 -38.07 -0.14 -3.35
N THR A 95 -39.14 -0.41 -4.08
CA THR A 95 -39.13 -0.36 -5.55
C THR A 95 -38.77 1.07 -5.98
N PRO A 96 -37.81 1.28 -6.89
CA PRO A 96 -37.55 2.61 -7.42
C PRO A 96 -38.81 3.13 -8.15
N GLY A 97 -39.45 4.15 -7.58
CA GLY A 97 -40.43 4.97 -8.31
C GLY A 97 -41.92 4.60 -8.22
N GLY A 98 -42.40 3.97 -7.15
CA GLY A 98 -43.85 3.77 -6.99
C GLY A 98 -44.22 3.43 -5.56
N GLN A 99 -45.36 3.95 -5.10
CA GLN A 99 -45.87 3.76 -3.74
C GLN A 99 -45.79 2.30 -3.29
N ALA A 100 -45.44 2.11 -2.01
CA ALA A 100 -45.47 0.86 -1.25
C ALA A 100 -46.69 -0.01 -1.61
N SER A 101 -46.52 -0.86 -2.61
CA SER A 101 -47.33 -2.05 -2.79
C SER A 101 -46.47 -3.20 -2.31
N TYR A 102 -46.81 -3.70 -1.12
CA TYR A 102 -46.43 -5.02 -0.64
C TYR A 102 -46.88 -6.06 -1.68
N GLN A 103 -46.07 -6.27 -2.71
CA GLN A 103 -46.06 -7.52 -3.45
C GLN A 103 -44.79 -8.24 -3.01
N LEU A 104 -44.94 -8.93 -1.88
CA LEU A 104 -44.08 -10.05 -1.54
C LEU A 104 -44.14 -11.01 -2.74
N GLU A 105 -43.05 -11.12 -3.50
CA GLU A 105 -42.88 -12.25 -4.42
C GLU A 105 -42.66 -13.50 -3.56
N TYR A 106 -43.77 -14.02 -3.04
CA TYR A 106 -43.80 -15.26 -2.28
C TYR A 106 -43.30 -16.42 -3.15
N GLY A 107 -42.17 -17.03 -2.76
CA GLY A 107 -41.79 -18.37 -3.21
C GLY A 107 -40.80 -18.48 -4.38
N SER A 108 -39.97 -17.45 -4.64
CA SER A 108 -38.87 -17.56 -5.63
C SER A 108 -37.62 -18.24 -5.07
N GLY A 109 -37.44 -18.27 -3.74
CA GLY A 109 -36.24 -18.79 -3.09
C GLY A 109 -34.97 -17.99 -3.40
N GLN A 110 -35.10 -16.73 -3.83
CA GLN A 110 -33.97 -15.87 -4.16
C GLN A 110 -33.69 -14.85 -3.06
N SER A 111 -32.43 -14.76 -2.68
CA SER A 111 -31.94 -13.91 -1.60
C SER A 111 -31.61 -12.49 -2.06
N GLU A 112 -31.74 -11.52 -1.15
CA GLU A 112 -31.18 -10.18 -1.35
C GLU A 112 -29.65 -10.22 -1.22
N ALA A 113 -28.98 -9.28 -1.90
CA ALA A 113 -27.54 -9.10 -1.77
C ALA A 113 -27.18 -7.63 -1.51
N LEU A 114 -26.22 -7.41 -0.62
CA LEU A 114 -25.58 -6.11 -0.41
C LEU A 114 -24.13 -6.24 -0.85
N ALA A 115 -23.76 -5.49 -1.88
CA ALA A 115 -22.37 -5.36 -2.29
C ALA A 115 -21.79 -4.04 -1.75
N LEU A 116 -20.61 -4.16 -1.16
CA LEU A 116 -19.76 -3.06 -0.72
C LEU A 116 -18.61 -2.93 -1.73
N ASP A 117 -18.37 -1.70 -2.18
CA ASP A 117 -17.19 -1.31 -2.95
C ASP A 117 -16.25 -0.58 -1.98
N LEU A 118 -15.09 -1.17 -1.74
CA LEU A 118 -14.12 -0.67 -0.77
C LEU A 118 -13.26 0.48 -1.33
N ASN A 119 -13.50 0.90 -2.59
CA ASN A 119 -12.77 1.95 -3.32
C ASN A 119 -11.29 1.68 -3.57
N GLY A 120 -10.81 0.46 -3.32
CA GLY A 120 -9.43 0.07 -3.56
C GLY A 120 -9.25 -1.44 -3.37
N PRO A 121 -8.10 -1.98 -3.78
CA PRO A 121 -7.71 -3.34 -3.40
C PRO A 121 -7.55 -3.43 -1.88
N VAL A 122 -8.00 -4.56 -1.32
CA VAL A 122 -7.97 -4.89 0.10
C VAL A 122 -7.57 -6.35 0.28
N SER A 123 -6.60 -6.62 1.12
CA SER A 123 -6.08 -7.95 1.44
C SER A 123 -6.90 -8.65 2.54
N SER A 124 -7.39 -7.88 3.52
CA SER A 124 -8.22 -8.34 4.63
C SER A 124 -9.24 -7.29 5.07
N ALA A 125 -10.41 -7.73 5.54
CA ALA A 125 -11.40 -6.83 6.15
C ALA A 125 -12.05 -7.47 7.38
N GLN A 126 -12.17 -6.69 8.46
CA GLN A 126 -12.92 -7.05 9.65
C GLN A 126 -14.36 -6.56 9.50
N VAL A 127 -15.33 -7.48 9.55
CA VAL A 127 -16.75 -7.15 9.39
C VAL A 127 -17.53 -7.59 10.61
N THR A 128 -18.24 -6.64 11.21
CA THR A 128 -19.21 -6.96 12.26
C THR A 128 -20.61 -7.11 11.68
N LEU A 129 -21.11 -8.34 11.69
CA LEU A 129 -22.52 -8.64 11.47
C LEU A 129 -23.28 -8.55 12.79
N SER A 130 -24.38 -7.81 12.82
CA SER A 130 -25.17 -7.55 14.04
C SER A 130 -26.48 -8.33 14.11
N ARG A 131 -26.84 -9.04 13.04
CA ARG A 131 -28.08 -9.80 12.97
C ARG A 131 -27.99 -10.91 11.93
N ILE A 132 -28.45 -12.10 12.32
CA ILE A 132 -28.83 -13.21 11.43
C ILE A 132 -30.15 -13.72 11.99
N TYR A 133 -31.24 -13.69 11.22
CA TYR A 133 -32.54 -14.13 11.73
C TYR A 133 -32.57 -15.65 11.89
N GLY A 134 -32.52 -16.11 13.14
CA GLY A 134 -32.66 -17.53 13.44
C GLY A 134 -34.11 -17.96 13.33
N SER A 135 -34.47 -18.79 12.36
CA SER A 135 -35.75 -19.53 12.33
C SER A 135 -37.01 -18.66 12.14
N GLU A 136 -37.15 -17.98 10.99
CA GLU A 136 -38.47 -17.57 10.49
C GLU A 136 -39.29 -18.78 9.97
N GLY A 137 -39.47 -19.81 10.79
CA GLY A 137 -40.33 -20.97 10.50
C GLY A 137 -39.70 -22.14 9.75
N GLY A 138 -38.37 -22.26 9.68
CA GLY A 138 -37.65 -23.32 8.95
C GLY A 138 -36.24 -23.62 9.48
N ALA A 139 -35.44 -24.38 8.70
CA ALA A 139 -34.00 -24.55 8.95
C ALA A 139 -33.31 -23.17 8.94
N GLY A 140 -32.30 -22.98 9.79
CA GLY A 140 -31.66 -21.68 10.01
C GLY A 140 -31.09 -21.04 8.74
N GLU A 141 -30.95 -19.71 8.78
CA GLU A 141 -30.37 -18.91 7.70
C GLU A 141 -28.84 -18.94 7.77
N ASP A 142 -28.19 -19.18 6.63
CA ASP A 142 -26.73 -19.01 6.51
C ASP A 142 -26.44 -17.65 5.85
N ALA A 143 -25.73 -16.76 6.55
CA ALA A 143 -25.14 -15.61 5.90
C ALA A 143 -23.91 -16.08 5.10
N ARG A 144 -23.73 -15.57 3.88
CA ARG A 144 -22.60 -15.89 3.01
C ARG A 144 -21.99 -14.62 2.50
N TYR A 145 -20.68 -14.62 2.34
CA TYR A 145 -19.95 -13.55 1.68
C TYR A 145 -19.21 -14.09 0.46
N SER A 146 -19.03 -13.23 -0.53
CA SER A 146 -18.22 -13.46 -1.72
C SER A 146 -17.34 -12.24 -1.95
N LEU A 147 -16.07 -12.47 -2.23
CA LEU A 147 -15.05 -11.45 -2.41
C LEU A 147 -14.67 -11.40 -3.89
N PHE A 148 -14.66 -10.21 -4.48
CA PHE A 148 -14.33 -10.01 -5.90
C PHE A 148 -13.19 -8.99 -6.05
N ASP A 149 -12.31 -9.23 -7.01
CA ASP A 149 -11.28 -8.26 -7.42
C ASP A 149 -11.88 -7.06 -8.18
N ALA A 150 -11.04 -6.09 -8.54
CA ALA A 150 -11.43 -4.88 -9.26
C ALA A 150 -12.08 -5.16 -10.64
N ASP A 151 -11.72 -6.29 -11.27
CA ASP A 151 -12.28 -6.75 -12.54
C ASP A 151 -13.58 -7.57 -12.36
N GLY A 152 -14.05 -7.71 -11.13
CA GLY A 152 -15.23 -8.47 -10.74
C GLY A 152 -15.05 -9.99 -10.76
N ASN A 153 -13.82 -10.53 -10.80
CA ASN A 153 -13.60 -11.97 -10.68
C ASN A 153 -13.71 -12.42 -9.22
N LEU A 154 -14.28 -13.60 -8.97
CA LEU A 154 -14.41 -14.16 -7.63
C LEU A 154 -13.05 -14.65 -7.10
N VAL A 155 -12.59 -14.11 -5.98
CA VAL A 155 -11.27 -14.39 -5.37
C VAL A 155 -11.34 -15.02 -3.98
N GLY A 156 -12.51 -14.96 -3.32
CA GLY A 156 -12.76 -15.56 -2.01
C GLY A 156 -14.25 -15.70 -1.69
N SER A 157 -14.58 -16.56 -0.72
CA SER A 157 -15.96 -16.70 -0.23
C SER A 157 -16.00 -17.43 1.10
N GLY A 158 -17.09 -17.26 1.86
CA GLY A 158 -17.33 -18.01 3.09
C GLY A 158 -18.78 -17.93 3.56
N SER A 159 -19.07 -18.58 4.68
CA SER A 159 -20.41 -18.67 5.25
C SER A 159 -20.42 -18.70 6.77
N VAL A 160 -21.44 -18.11 7.36
CA VAL A 160 -21.70 -18.04 8.80
C VAL A 160 -23.09 -18.62 9.05
N ASP A 161 -23.15 -19.71 9.81
CA ASP A 161 -24.40 -20.39 10.16
C ASP A 161 -25.06 -19.72 11.38
N SER A 162 -26.36 -19.46 11.29
CA SER A 162 -27.27 -19.03 12.37
C SER A 162 -27.17 -19.77 13.70
N SER A 163 -26.56 -20.97 13.77
CA SER A 163 -26.29 -21.68 15.03
C SER A 163 -25.39 -20.91 16.01
N THR A 164 -24.80 -19.79 15.56
CA THR A 164 -23.86 -18.92 16.30
C THR A 164 -24.46 -17.60 16.83
N LEU A 165 -25.69 -17.21 16.46
CA LEU A 165 -26.34 -15.95 16.92
C LEU A 165 -27.81 -16.14 17.35
N PRO A 166 -28.19 -15.83 18.60
CA PRO A 166 -29.58 -15.85 19.03
C PRO A 166 -30.37 -14.61 18.56
N ASN A 167 -31.63 -14.81 18.18
CA ASN A 167 -32.65 -13.84 17.75
C ASN A 167 -32.94 -12.64 18.68
N THR A 168 -32.24 -12.49 19.80
CA THR A 168 -32.50 -11.48 20.84
C THR A 168 -31.38 -10.46 21.02
N GLY A 169 -30.45 -10.39 20.06
CA GLY A 169 -29.31 -9.48 20.05
C GLY A 169 -27.99 -10.22 20.23
N GLY A 170 -27.03 -9.89 19.37
CA GLY A 170 -25.68 -10.44 19.33
C GLY A 170 -24.93 -9.86 18.14
N GLN A 171 -23.60 -9.97 18.13
CA GLN A 171 -22.75 -9.58 17.01
C GLN A 171 -21.77 -10.72 16.71
N ILE A 172 -21.42 -10.90 15.45
CA ILE A 172 -20.29 -11.73 15.03
C ILE A 172 -19.33 -10.85 14.27
N ASP A 173 -18.07 -10.92 14.66
CA ASP A 173 -16.96 -10.35 13.91
C ASP A 173 -16.40 -11.43 12.97
N LEU A 174 -16.19 -11.03 11.72
CA LEU A 174 -15.68 -11.88 10.65
C LEU A 174 -14.40 -11.28 10.11
N THR A 175 -13.38 -12.10 10.00
CA THR A 175 -12.19 -11.78 9.20
C THR A 175 -12.42 -12.30 7.78
N LEU A 176 -12.45 -11.39 6.82
CA LEU A 176 -12.58 -11.70 5.41
C LEU A 176 -11.20 -11.71 4.76
N THR A 177 -10.79 -12.84 4.21
CA THR A 177 -9.55 -12.98 3.46
C THR A 177 -9.80 -13.65 2.11
N ALA A 178 -8.97 -13.37 1.13
CA ALA A 178 -9.01 -13.96 -0.20
C ALA A 178 -7.64 -14.52 -0.60
N ASN A 179 -7.60 -15.25 -1.72
CA ASN A 179 -6.34 -15.80 -2.24
C ASN A 179 -5.44 -14.73 -2.88
N THR A 180 -6.01 -13.58 -3.20
CA THR A 180 -5.42 -12.34 -3.72
C THR A 180 -6.19 -11.17 -3.10
N SER A 181 -5.82 -9.91 -3.37
CA SER A 181 -6.64 -8.78 -2.94
C SER A 181 -8.04 -8.79 -3.57
N PHE A 182 -9.00 -8.17 -2.87
CA PHE A 182 -10.38 -7.98 -3.29
C PHE A 182 -10.77 -6.51 -3.15
N GLN A 183 -11.65 -6.01 -4.02
CA GLN A 183 -12.21 -4.66 -3.90
C GLN A 183 -13.66 -4.69 -3.47
N TYR A 184 -14.39 -5.76 -3.81
CA TYR A 184 -15.82 -5.83 -3.55
C TYR A 184 -16.16 -6.98 -2.61
N VAL A 185 -17.02 -6.69 -1.65
CA VAL A 185 -17.58 -7.69 -0.73
C VAL A 185 -19.08 -7.78 -0.95
N VAL A 186 -19.56 -8.96 -1.33
CA VAL A 186 -20.99 -9.22 -1.51
C VAL A 186 -21.49 -10.12 -0.41
N PHE A 187 -22.41 -9.61 0.41
CA PHE A 187 -23.12 -10.39 1.41
C PHE A 187 -24.46 -10.85 0.86
N THR A 188 -24.79 -12.12 1.11
CA THR A 188 -26.05 -12.77 0.77
C THR A 188 -26.54 -13.58 1.96
N ALA A 189 -27.85 -13.76 2.09
CA ALA A 189 -28.42 -14.74 3.02
C ALA A 189 -28.87 -15.98 2.26
N THR A 190 -28.98 -17.14 2.89
CA THR A 190 -29.75 -18.26 2.35
C THR A 190 -30.69 -18.80 3.41
N GLY A 191 -31.99 -18.54 3.26
CA GLY A 191 -33.06 -19.08 4.09
C GLY A 191 -34.42 -18.93 3.40
N ASP A 192 -35.25 -19.95 3.51
CA ASP A 192 -36.50 -20.09 2.77
C ASP A 192 -37.69 -19.79 3.68
N ASN A 193 -38.53 -18.83 3.26
CA ASN A 193 -40.00 -18.83 3.44
C ASN A 193 -40.70 -17.64 2.73
N GLY A 194 -40.01 -16.91 1.83
CA GLY A 194 -40.66 -15.92 0.95
C GLY A 194 -40.97 -14.58 1.60
N TYR A 195 -40.30 -14.24 2.71
CA TYR A 195 -40.15 -12.85 3.14
C TYR A 195 -38.86 -12.31 2.53
N SER A 196 -38.95 -11.10 1.95
CA SER A 196 -37.86 -10.48 1.23
C SER A 196 -37.06 -9.50 2.09
N GLY A 197 -37.14 -9.54 3.42
CA GLY A 197 -36.38 -8.61 4.26
C GLY A 197 -34.88 -8.90 4.21
N SER A 198 -34.05 -7.94 4.60
CA SER A 198 -32.64 -8.25 4.85
C SER A 198 -32.51 -9.12 6.09
N ASP A 199 -32.17 -10.37 5.83
CA ASP A 199 -31.96 -11.44 6.80
C ASP A 199 -30.68 -11.26 7.64
N PHE A 200 -29.86 -10.27 7.27
CA PHE A 200 -28.68 -9.82 8.02
C PHE A 200 -28.52 -8.30 7.98
N LYS A 201 -27.75 -7.76 8.93
CA LYS A 201 -27.31 -6.36 8.94
C LYS A 201 -25.80 -6.30 9.13
N ILE A 202 -25.16 -5.42 8.37
CA ILE A 202 -23.74 -5.11 8.50
C ILE A 202 -23.65 -3.85 9.35
N LYS A 203 -22.97 -3.96 10.49
CA LYS A 203 -22.83 -2.83 11.42
C LYS A 203 -21.57 -2.03 11.14
N SER A 204 -20.45 -2.72 10.93
CA SER A 204 -19.19 -2.09 10.58
C SER A 204 -18.41 -2.94 9.59
N ILE A 205 -17.54 -2.26 8.86
CA ILE A 205 -16.41 -2.86 8.17
C ILE A 205 -15.20 -1.98 8.45
N ASP A 206 -14.11 -2.62 8.84
CA ASP A 206 -12.81 -2.01 9.08
C ASP A 206 -11.82 -2.71 8.16
N TYR A 207 -11.11 -1.93 7.35
CA TYR A 207 -10.20 -2.41 6.33
C TYR A 207 -9.20 -1.33 5.98
N SER A 208 -8.08 -1.71 5.38
CA SER A 208 -7.14 -0.76 4.80
C SER A 208 -7.07 -1.02 3.31
N ILE A 209 -7.03 0.06 2.53
CA ILE A 209 -6.71 -0.06 1.11
C ILE A 209 -5.23 -0.39 1.01
N ASP A 210 -4.95 -1.51 0.37
CA ASP A 210 -3.63 -2.01 0.02
C ASP A 210 -2.79 -0.87 -0.57
N ALA A 211 -1.62 -0.62 0.00
CA ALA A 211 -0.76 0.50 -0.36
C ALA A 211 0.08 0.13 -1.58
N ASP A 212 0.23 1.04 -2.55
CA ASP A 212 1.28 0.86 -3.53
C ASP A 212 2.64 0.93 -2.82
N ILE A 213 3.61 0.11 -3.23
CA ILE A 213 4.95 0.11 -2.67
C ILE A 213 5.86 0.93 -3.58
N GLU A 214 6.45 1.99 -3.06
CA GLU A 214 7.44 2.78 -3.77
C GLU A 214 8.87 2.36 -3.39
N TYR A 215 9.64 2.00 -4.41
CA TYR A 215 11.07 1.73 -4.31
C TYR A 215 11.86 2.92 -4.88
N PRO A 216 12.75 3.55 -4.11
CA PRO A 216 13.80 4.39 -4.68
C PRO A 216 14.62 3.55 -5.68
N LEU A 217 14.78 4.04 -6.90
CA LEU A 217 15.50 3.32 -7.96
C LEU A 217 16.73 4.12 -8.39
N GLU A 218 17.87 3.78 -7.82
CA GLU A 218 19.14 4.44 -8.16
C GLU A 218 19.76 3.81 -9.40
N ILE A 219 19.78 4.56 -10.50
CA ILE A 219 20.46 4.18 -11.74
C ILE A 219 21.62 5.14 -11.98
N ASN A 220 22.83 4.64 -11.83
CA ASN A 220 24.04 5.40 -12.15
C ASN A 220 24.62 4.91 -13.47
N ALA A 221 24.41 5.68 -14.53
CA ALA A 221 24.88 5.36 -15.88
C ALA A 221 25.67 6.53 -16.47
N ALA A 222 26.83 6.24 -17.08
CA ALA A 222 27.67 7.25 -17.71
C ALA A 222 28.39 6.73 -18.95
N LEU A 223 28.51 7.60 -19.96
CA LEU A 223 29.31 7.36 -21.15
C LEU A 223 30.81 7.35 -20.79
N ASN A 224 31.57 6.51 -21.47
CA ASN A 224 33.02 6.44 -21.29
C ASN A 224 33.74 7.45 -22.21
N ASP A 225 33.19 7.74 -23.38
CA ASP A 225 33.66 8.83 -24.22
C ASP A 225 32.98 10.15 -23.82
N LEU A 226 33.79 11.20 -23.65
CA LEU A 226 33.36 12.53 -23.20
C LEU A 226 33.60 13.60 -24.27
N ASP A 227 33.99 13.20 -25.48
CA ASP A 227 34.17 14.15 -26.59
C ASP A 227 32.84 14.71 -27.13
N GLY A 228 31.71 14.14 -26.68
CA GLY A 228 30.35 14.55 -26.97
C GLY A 228 29.76 13.94 -28.25
N SER A 229 30.40 12.91 -28.83
CA SER A 229 29.89 12.18 -30.00
C SER A 229 28.71 11.25 -29.70
N GLU A 230 28.61 10.79 -28.45
CA GLU A 230 27.66 9.78 -28.00
C GLU A 230 26.46 10.38 -27.25
N THR A 231 25.30 9.73 -27.39
CA THR A 231 24.11 9.99 -26.57
C THR A 231 23.78 8.77 -25.72
N LEU A 232 23.38 9.00 -24.47
CA LEU A 232 22.96 7.96 -23.53
C LEU A 232 21.43 7.86 -23.49
N SER A 233 20.91 6.63 -23.61
CA SER A 233 19.50 6.29 -23.36
C SER A 233 19.41 5.15 -22.38
N ILE A 234 18.47 5.22 -21.44
CA ILE A 234 18.20 4.14 -20.48
C ILE A 234 16.87 3.49 -20.85
N THR A 235 16.84 2.16 -20.89
CA THR A 235 15.61 1.38 -21.01
C THR A 235 15.47 0.52 -19.76
N VAL A 236 14.30 0.54 -19.16
CA VAL A 236 13.93 -0.32 -18.03
C VAL A 236 12.88 -1.29 -18.54
N GLU A 237 13.09 -2.59 -18.35
CA GLU A 237 12.23 -3.67 -18.85
C GLU A 237 11.80 -4.58 -17.70
N GLY A 238 10.64 -5.21 -17.86
CA GLY A 238 10.12 -6.19 -16.90
C GLY A 238 9.16 -5.62 -15.86
N LEU A 239 8.70 -4.37 -16.04
CA LEU A 239 7.70 -3.80 -15.15
C LEU A 239 6.36 -4.55 -15.33
N PRO A 240 5.71 -4.98 -14.22
CA PRO A 240 4.39 -5.58 -14.27
C PRO A 240 3.29 -4.55 -14.58
N ASP A 241 2.10 -5.04 -14.93
CA ASP A 241 0.93 -4.19 -15.12
C ASP A 241 0.63 -3.40 -13.85
N GLY A 242 0.44 -2.09 -13.98
CA GLY A 242 0.19 -1.17 -12.87
C GLY A 242 1.45 -0.58 -12.22
N ALA A 243 2.65 -1.11 -12.49
CA ALA A 243 3.89 -0.47 -12.03
C ALA A 243 4.23 0.79 -12.84
N VAL A 244 4.72 1.81 -12.15
CA VAL A 244 4.96 3.15 -12.72
C VAL A 244 6.33 3.67 -12.27
N LEU A 245 7.08 4.28 -13.19
CA LEU A 245 8.26 5.07 -12.82
C LEU A 245 7.86 6.54 -12.67
N SER A 246 8.42 7.24 -11.68
CA SER A 246 8.13 8.67 -11.46
C SER A 246 8.62 9.59 -12.58
N ALA A 247 9.48 9.09 -13.48
CA ALA A 247 9.90 9.77 -14.69
C ALA A 247 10.07 8.80 -15.87
N GLY A 248 10.27 9.35 -17.07
CA GLY A 248 10.44 8.58 -18.29
C GLY A 248 9.18 8.49 -19.14
N SER A 249 9.17 7.58 -20.10
CA SER A 249 8.06 7.30 -21.00
C SER A 249 7.74 5.82 -21.02
N ASP A 250 6.49 5.46 -20.69
CA ASP A 250 5.95 4.12 -20.84
C ASP A 250 5.77 3.76 -22.32
N ASN A 251 6.31 2.60 -22.74
CA ASN A 251 6.21 2.09 -24.11
C ASN A 251 4.98 1.19 -24.32
N GLY A 252 4.24 0.85 -23.26
CA GLY A 252 3.01 0.06 -23.29
C GLY A 252 3.22 -1.45 -23.42
N ASP A 253 4.45 -1.93 -23.20
CA ASP A 253 4.82 -3.35 -23.26
C ASP A 253 5.60 -3.83 -22.02
N GLY A 254 5.46 -3.10 -20.90
CA GLY A 254 6.23 -3.36 -19.66
C GLY A 254 7.66 -2.83 -19.71
N SER A 255 7.98 -2.01 -20.72
CA SER A 255 9.24 -1.27 -20.79
C SER A 255 9.03 0.25 -20.72
N TRP A 256 10.00 0.92 -20.11
CA TRP A 256 10.07 2.37 -19.99
C TRP A 256 11.38 2.89 -20.55
N THR A 257 11.35 4.09 -21.12
CA THR A 257 12.55 4.78 -21.61
C THR A 257 12.79 6.06 -20.82
N LEU A 258 14.04 6.25 -20.37
CA LEU A 258 14.52 7.36 -19.55
C LEU A 258 15.71 8.05 -20.20
N GLU A 259 15.77 9.37 -20.03
CA GLU A 259 16.95 10.20 -20.34
C GLU A 259 17.84 10.34 -19.11
N GLY A 260 19.14 10.60 -19.30
CA GLY A 260 20.10 10.66 -18.19
C GLY A 260 19.81 11.75 -17.14
N ASN A 261 19.06 12.81 -17.49
CA ASN A 261 18.65 13.86 -16.54
C ASN A 261 17.43 13.48 -15.68
N GLN A 262 16.77 12.34 -15.96
CA GLN A 262 15.60 11.85 -15.23
C GLN A 262 15.95 10.82 -14.14
N LEU A 263 17.23 10.48 -14.00
CA LEU A 263 17.67 9.41 -13.07
C LEU A 263 17.76 9.88 -11.62
N ASN A 264 17.85 11.19 -11.37
CA ASN A 264 17.98 11.72 -10.03
C ASN A 264 16.64 11.66 -9.28
N GLY A 265 16.60 10.97 -8.14
CA GLY A 265 15.39 10.78 -7.35
C GLY A 265 14.32 9.94 -8.05
N LEU A 266 14.72 9.06 -8.98
CA LEU A 266 13.80 8.17 -9.67
C LEU A 266 13.20 7.18 -8.67
N THR A 267 11.90 6.95 -8.77
CA THR A 267 11.17 5.98 -7.96
C THR A 267 10.38 5.04 -8.84
N LEU A 268 10.20 3.82 -8.36
CA LEU A 268 9.38 2.76 -8.94
C LEU A 268 8.22 2.48 -7.99
N THR A 269 7.01 2.86 -8.38
CA THR A 269 5.79 2.50 -7.67
C THR A 269 5.29 1.17 -8.21
N VAL A 270 5.11 0.20 -7.33
CA VAL A 270 4.69 -1.16 -7.62
C VAL A 270 3.39 -1.44 -6.87
N PRO A 271 2.33 -1.90 -7.55
CA PRO A 271 1.14 -2.37 -6.86
C PRO A 271 1.45 -3.49 -5.87
N GLU A 272 0.92 -3.43 -4.65
CA GLU A 272 1.12 -4.45 -3.61
C GLU A 272 0.71 -5.86 -4.07
N ASN A 273 -0.24 -5.97 -5.00
CA ASN A 273 -0.86 -7.23 -5.41
C ASN A 273 0.03 -8.17 -6.25
N LEU A 274 1.36 -8.01 -6.19
CA LEU A 274 2.28 -8.94 -6.82
C LEU A 274 2.25 -10.28 -6.08
N SER A 275 1.71 -11.29 -6.73
CA SER A 275 1.75 -12.67 -6.23
C SER A 275 3.10 -13.37 -6.45
N THR A 276 3.98 -12.78 -7.28
CA THR A 276 5.31 -13.30 -7.59
C THR A 276 6.28 -12.16 -7.87
N GLY A 277 7.51 -12.29 -7.39
CA GLY A 277 8.55 -11.30 -7.65
C GLY A 277 8.99 -11.28 -9.11
N PHE A 278 9.45 -10.13 -9.59
CA PHE A 278 9.84 -9.89 -10.98
C PHE A 278 11.26 -9.34 -11.07
N ASP A 279 11.91 -9.59 -12.20
CA ASP A 279 13.24 -9.06 -12.49
C ASP A 279 13.10 -7.78 -13.32
N LEU A 280 13.55 -6.66 -12.76
CA LEU A 280 13.70 -5.39 -13.48
C LEU A 280 15.05 -5.39 -14.18
N THR A 281 15.06 -5.31 -15.50
CA THR A 281 16.31 -5.21 -16.28
C THR A 281 16.50 -3.80 -16.79
N VAL A 282 17.57 -3.15 -16.36
CA VAL A 282 17.96 -1.81 -16.81
C VAL A 282 19.08 -1.95 -17.83
N SER A 283 18.92 -1.31 -18.98
CA SER A 283 19.91 -1.26 -20.04
C SER A 283 20.29 0.19 -20.36
N ALA A 284 21.57 0.51 -20.23
CA ALA A 284 22.16 1.77 -20.65
C ALA A 284 22.75 1.62 -22.05
N THR A 285 22.25 2.39 -23.02
CA THR A 285 22.67 2.35 -24.43
C THR A 285 23.40 3.64 -24.80
N ALA A 286 24.68 3.52 -25.16
CA ALA A 286 25.44 4.57 -25.84
C ALA A 286 25.16 4.48 -27.34
N THR A 287 24.81 5.60 -27.97
CA THR A 287 24.57 5.69 -29.41
C THR A 287 25.45 6.76 -30.04
N GLU A 288 26.19 6.38 -31.07
CA GLU A 288 27.04 7.25 -31.86
C GLU A 288 26.27 8.02 -32.95
N SER A 289 26.89 9.09 -33.45
CA SER A 289 26.29 9.93 -34.50
C SER A 289 26.03 9.20 -35.83
N ASP A 290 26.72 8.09 -36.07
CA ASP A 290 26.51 7.20 -37.23
C ASP A 290 25.51 6.07 -36.96
N GLY A 291 24.94 6.01 -35.75
CA GLY A 291 23.97 5.02 -35.30
C GLY A 291 24.60 3.75 -34.70
N GLY A 292 25.93 3.68 -34.57
CA GLY A 292 26.58 2.61 -33.80
C GLY A 292 26.12 2.61 -32.34
N THR A 293 25.92 1.43 -31.74
CA THR A 293 25.45 1.32 -30.35
C THR A 293 26.30 0.35 -29.54
N ALA A 294 26.39 0.64 -28.24
CA ALA A 294 26.93 -0.26 -27.23
C ALA A 294 26.05 -0.20 -25.98
N VAL A 295 25.88 -1.35 -25.32
CA VAL A 295 24.90 -1.52 -24.24
C VAL A 295 25.56 -2.16 -23.03
N SER A 296 25.24 -1.65 -21.84
CA SER A 296 25.45 -2.32 -20.56
C SER A 296 24.11 -2.59 -19.91
N SER A 297 23.94 -3.75 -19.29
CA SER A 297 22.70 -4.13 -18.62
C SER A 297 22.96 -4.65 -17.22
N SER A 298 22.04 -4.36 -16.30
CA SER A 298 22.02 -4.87 -14.93
C SER A 298 20.58 -5.24 -14.59
N SER A 299 20.39 -6.25 -13.76
CA SER A 299 19.07 -6.69 -13.30
C SER A 299 18.99 -6.64 -11.79
N VAL A 300 17.87 -6.17 -11.28
CA VAL A 300 17.49 -6.22 -9.87
C VAL A 300 16.18 -6.98 -9.76
N ARG A 301 16.00 -7.73 -8.67
CA ARG A 301 14.81 -8.53 -8.44
C ARG A 301 14.00 -7.89 -7.34
N ILE A 302 12.71 -7.70 -7.59
CA ILE A 302 11.74 -7.22 -6.62
C ILE A 302 10.96 -8.44 -6.17
N GLU A 303 10.94 -8.72 -4.86
CA GLU A 303 10.12 -9.77 -4.28
C GLU A 303 8.79 -9.15 -3.77
N PRO A 304 7.71 -9.93 -3.75
CA PRO A 304 6.44 -9.47 -3.20
C PRO A 304 6.51 -9.45 -1.68
N LEU A 305 5.87 -8.47 -1.05
CA LEU A 305 5.76 -8.42 0.41
C LEU A 305 4.55 -9.24 0.89
N ASN A 306 4.64 -9.91 2.04
CA ASN A 306 3.42 -10.42 2.67
C ASN A 306 2.81 -9.32 3.55
N ALA A 307 1.61 -8.87 3.17
CA ALA A 307 0.87 -7.88 3.95
C ALA A 307 0.13 -8.53 5.13
N ILE A 308 0.35 -8.03 6.35
CA ILE A 308 -0.37 -8.39 7.57
C ILE A 308 -0.81 -7.10 8.26
N ILE A 309 -2.12 -6.95 8.42
CA ILE A 309 -2.73 -5.76 9.03
C ILE A 309 -3.44 -6.15 10.32
N GLY A 310 -3.19 -5.36 11.36
CA GLY A 310 -3.82 -5.41 12.66
C GLY A 310 -5.31 -5.02 12.62
N SER A 311 -5.89 -4.98 13.79
CA SER A 311 -7.27 -4.58 14.06
C SER A 311 -7.29 -3.17 14.63
N THR A 312 -8.38 -2.79 15.31
CA THR A 312 -8.48 -1.46 15.96
C THR A 312 -8.17 -1.53 17.47
N GLY A 313 -7.50 -2.58 17.92
CA GLY A 313 -7.01 -2.65 19.29
C GLY A 313 -5.73 -3.45 19.37
N ASP A 314 -5.11 -3.44 20.55
CA ASP A 314 -3.78 -4.00 20.80
C ASP A 314 -3.55 -5.41 20.18
N ASP A 315 -2.68 -5.46 19.18
CA ASP A 315 -2.35 -6.65 18.41
C ASP A 315 -0.92 -7.15 18.63
N LEU A 316 -0.71 -8.42 18.29
CA LEU A 316 0.63 -9.02 18.16
C LEU A 316 0.74 -9.55 16.73
N ILE A 317 1.54 -8.85 15.93
CA ILE A 317 1.78 -9.13 14.52
C ILE A 317 3.18 -9.71 14.39
N LEU A 318 3.25 -10.90 13.81
CA LEU A 318 4.51 -11.60 13.53
C LEU A 318 4.63 -11.78 12.03
N GLY A 319 5.70 -11.26 11.44
CA GLY A 319 6.12 -11.48 10.08
C GLY A 319 6.63 -12.90 9.84
N THR A 320 7.42 -13.03 8.80
CA THR A 320 7.88 -14.28 8.21
C THR A 320 9.40 -14.27 8.08
N ASN A 321 9.96 -15.06 7.17
CA ASN A 321 11.40 -15.02 6.89
C ASN A 321 11.65 -14.40 5.50
N SER A 322 10.74 -13.53 5.07
CA SER A 322 10.71 -12.87 3.77
C SER A 322 10.18 -11.47 4.00
N GLY A 323 10.50 -10.53 3.11
CA GLY A 323 10.01 -9.16 3.25
C GLY A 323 8.49 -9.10 3.42
N ASP A 324 8.05 -8.36 4.42
CA ASP A 324 6.67 -8.23 4.84
C ASP A 324 6.24 -6.75 4.86
N LEU A 325 4.93 -6.53 4.80
CA LEU A 325 4.29 -5.24 5.07
C LEU A 325 3.43 -5.44 6.32
N LEU A 326 3.87 -4.94 7.46
CA LEU A 326 3.19 -5.07 8.74
C LEU A 326 2.59 -3.71 9.13
N ASP A 327 1.29 -3.67 9.37
CA ASP A 327 0.59 -2.46 9.84
C ASP A 327 -0.21 -2.76 11.11
N GLY A 328 0.07 -2.08 12.22
CA GLY A 328 -0.63 -2.22 13.50
C GLY A 328 -2.05 -1.66 13.50
N ALA A 329 -2.33 -0.69 12.63
CA ALA A 329 -3.57 0.08 12.56
C ALA A 329 -3.85 0.92 13.82
N GLU A 330 -4.95 0.70 14.56
CA GLU A 330 -5.18 1.41 15.83
C GLU A 330 -4.93 0.46 16.99
N GLY A 331 -4.23 0.87 18.04
CA GLY A 331 -3.93 -0.04 19.15
C GLY A 331 -2.68 0.36 19.90
N ASN A 332 -2.23 -0.47 20.82
CA ASN A 332 -0.84 -0.44 21.27
C ASN A 332 -0.25 -1.77 20.86
N ASP A 333 0.39 -1.78 19.70
CA ASP A 333 0.67 -2.98 18.94
C ASP A 333 2.11 -3.46 19.15
N GLN A 334 2.31 -4.76 18.92
CA GLN A 334 3.63 -5.38 18.88
C GLN A 334 3.85 -5.97 17.50
N LEU A 335 4.81 -5.41 16.75
CA LEU A 335 5.17 -5.85 15.40
C LEU A 335 6.59 -6.44 15.42
N GLU A 336 6.75 -7.67 14.91
CA GLU A 336 8.06 -8.31 14.70
C GLU A 336 8.21 -8.72 13.23
N GLY A 337 9.15 -8.12 12.48
CA GLY A 337 9.42 -8.43 11.06
C GLY A 337 10.14 -9.75 10.85
N LEU A 338 11.15 -10.03 11.69
CA LEU A 338 11.99 -11.23 11.76
C LEU A 338 13.16 -11.26 10.76
N GLU A 339 13.04 -11.96 9.63
CA GLU A 339 14.07 -11.96 8.57
C GLU A 339 13.44 -11.46 7.27
N GLY A 340 14.15 -10.64 6.51
CA GLY A 340 13.63 -10.04 5.28
C GLY A 340 13.78 -8.53 5.34
N ASP A 341 13.60 -7.88 4.19
CA ASP A 341 13.54 -6.42 4.14
C ASP A 341 12.07 -6.03 4.33
N ASP A 342 11.71 -5.59 5.53
CA ASP A 342 10.33 -5.40 5.97
C ASP A 342 9.90 -3.94 5.95
N ILE A 343 8.60 -3.69 5.80
CA ILE A 343 7.96 -2.40 6.02
C ILE A 343 7.06 -2.53 7.24
N LEU A 344 7.35 -1.81 8.31
CA LEU A 344 6.61 -1.86 9.57
C LEU A 344 6.01 -0.50 9.91
N ASN A 345 4.70 -0.45 10.10
CA ASN A 345 3.94 0.73 10.51
C ASN A 345 3.18 0.43 11.81
N GLY A 346 3.46 1.13 12.91
CA GLY A 346 2.74 0.97 14.17
C GLY A 346 1.30 1.46 14.06
N GLY A 347 1.10 2.61 13.42
CA GLY A 347 -0.22 3.18 13.16
C GLY A 347 -0.60 4.21 14.22
N GLN A 348 -1.70 4.04 14.94
CA GLN A 348 -2.13 4.91 16.03
C GLN A 348 -1.98 4.21 17.37
N GLY A 349 -1.27 4.85 18.30
CA GLY A 349 -1.16 4.49 19.70
C GLY A 349 0.29 4.36 20.13
N SER A 350 0.58 3.58 21.17
CA SER A 350 1.96 3.41 21.65
C SER A 350 2.47 2.03 21.29
N ASP A 351 3.24 1.97 20.21
CA ASP A 351 3.59 0.73 19.55
C ASP A 351 5.01 0.27 19.88
N HIS A 352 5.23 -1.04 19.78
CA HIS A 352 6.55 -1.67 19.91
C HIS A 352 6.87 -2.42 18.62
N ILE A 353 7.89 -1.97 17.92
CA ILE A 353 8.23 -2.44 16.59
C ILE A 353 9.67 -2.97 16.59
N GLU A 354 9.89 -4.16 16.04
CA GLU A 354 11.21 -4.76 15.86
C GLU A 354 11.31 -5.24 14.40
N GLY A 355 12.20 -4.65 13.60
CA GLY A 355 12.44 -5.02 12.21
C GLY A 355 13.04 -6.43 12.11
N GLY A 356 14.23 -6.61 12.67
CA GLY A 356 14.87 -7.91 12.81
C GLY A 356 16.16 -8.00 12.01
N SER A 357 16.16 -8.75 10.91
CA SER A 357 17.34 -8.94 10.05
C SER A 357 16.98 -8.67 8.60
N GLY A 358 17.71 -7.79 7.95
CA GLY A 358 17.37 -7.27 6.62
C GLY A 358 17.33 -5.75 6.66
N ASP A 359 17.19 -5.12 5.51
CA ASP A 359 17.17 -3.65 5.43
C ASP A 359 15.71 -3.17 5.58
N ASP A 360 15.32 -2.77 6.79
CA ASP A 360 13.92 -2.50 7.15
C ASP A 360 13.50 -1.04 6.96
N VAL A 361 12.19 -0.79 6.84
CA VAL A 361 11.58 0.55 6.88
C VAL A 361 10.55 0.60 7.98
N ILE A 362 10.75 1.49 8.96
CA ILE A 362 9.98 1.50 10.19
C ILE A 362 9.36 2.87 10.43
N SER A 363 8.06 2.88 10.70
CA SER A 363 7.28 4.04 11.13
C SER A 363 6.55 3.69 12.41
N GLY A 364 6.74 4.47 13.48
CA GLY A 364 5.91 4.36 14.69
C GLY A 364 4.46 4.76 14.39
N GLY A 365 4.29 5.86 13.66
CA GLY A 365 2.99 6.46 13.47
C GLY A 365 2.64 7.36 14.65
N ALA A 366 1.36 7.58 14.89
CA ALA A 366 0.88 8.53 15.89
C ALA A 366 0.84 7.93 17.30
N GLY A 367 1.82 8.25 18.13
CA GLY A 367 1.77 8.19 19.58
C GLY A 367 3.17 8.16 20.16
N ASP A 368 3.34 7.51 21.30
CA ASP A 368 4.68 7.39 21.92
C ASP A 368 5.23 6.00 21.62
N ASP A 369 6.10 5.87 20.62
CA ASP A 369 6.51 4.58 20.04
C ASP A 369 7.94 4.16 20.37
N VAL A 370 8.20 2.85 20.29
CA VAL A 370 9.54 2.26 20.43
C VAL A 370 9.82 1.35 19.25
N ALA A 371 10.82 1.70 18.44
CA ALA A 371 11.21 0.94 17.26
C ALA A 371 12.69 0.52 17.28
N GLY A 372 12.95 -0.77 17.10
CA GLY A 372 14.26 -1.36 16.89
C GLY A 372 14.42 -1.84 15.44
N GLY A 373 15.54 -1.52 14.81
CA GLY A 373 15.84 -1.91 13.42
C GLY A 373 16.43 -3.31 13.38
N GLY A 374 17.59 -3.48 14.01
CA GLY A 374 18.20 -4.78 14.24
C GLY A 374 19.49 -4.95 13.44
N ASP A 375 19.57 -6.00 12.62
CA ASP A 375 20.70 -6.29 11.75
C ASP A 375 20.39 -5.86 10.31
N GLY A 376 20.93 -4.76 9.81
CA GLY A 376 20.68 -4.30 8.44
C GLY A 376 20.88 -2.80 8.29
N ASN A 377 20.66 -2.26 7.09
CA ASN A 377 20.60 -0.81 6.88
C ASN A 377 19.14 -0.35 6.99
N ASP A 378 18.75 0.10 8.16
CA ASP A 378 17.35 0.38 8.47
C ASP A 378 17.00 1.85 8.24
N THR A 379 15.76 2.10 7.82
CA THR A 379 15.23 3.46 7.62
C THR A 379 14.05 3.72 8.53
N TYR A 380 14.19 4.68 9.43
CA TYR A 380 13.10 5.16 10.28
C TYR A 380 12.43 6.35 9.65
N ILE A 381 11.14 6.24 9.38
CA ILE A 381 10.29 7.35 8.97
C ILE A 381 9.78 8.05 10.23
N PHE A 382 10.08 9.34 10.35
CA PHE A 382 9.60 10.15 11.44
C PHE A 382 8.83 11.35 10.89
N ASN A 383 7.53 11.41 11.19
CA ASN A 383 6.75 12.61 10.91
C ASN A 383 6.64 13.48 12.17
N PRO A 384 6.76 14.81 12.03
CA PRO A 384 6.55 15.70 13.16
C PRO A 384 5.14 15.60 13.76
N PHE A 385 5.04 15.85 15.06
CA PHE A 385 3.78 15.94 15.82
C PHE A 385 3.06 14.60 16.09
N GLU A 386 3.73 13.48 15.84
CA GLU A 386 3.16 12.15 16.05
C GLU A 386 3.30 11.66 17.50
N GLY A 387 4.34 12.08 18.22
CA GLY A 387 4.45 11.94 19.67
C GLY A 387 5.91 11.84 20.09
N ASN A 388 6.20 11.15 21.20
CA ASN A 388 7.58 10.99 21.69
C ASN A 388 8.09 9.58 21.40
N ASP A 389 9.01 9.49 20.45
CA ASP A 389 9.46 8.21 19.91
C ASP A 389 10.87 7.85 20.37
N SER A 390 11.17 6.56 20.32
CA SER A 390 12.49 6.01 20.62
C SER A 390 12.92 5.04 19.52
N PHE A 391 13.96 5.40 18.76
CA PHE A 391 14.53 4.54 17.72
C PHE A 391 15.87 3.96 18.12
N ASP A 392 16.09 2.68 17.84
CA ASP A 392 17.34 1.96 18.09
C ASP A 392 17.77 1.24 16.81
N GLY A 393 18.78 1.79 16.13
CA GLY A 393 19.37 1.19 14.92
C GLY A 393 20.11 -0.13 15.19
N GLY A 394 20.26 -0.53 16.45
CA GLY A 394 21.00 -1.72 16.82
C GLY A 394 22.51 -1.45 16.91
N SER A 395 23.32 -2.51 16.89
CA SER A 395 24.78 -2.35 17.03
C SER A 395 25.60 -3.42 16.34
N GLY A 396 26.71 -3.01 15.73
CA GLY A 396 27.89 -3.87 15.55
C GLY A 396 28.11 -4.51 14.17
N GLY A 397 27.44 -4.07 13.11
CA GLY A 397 27.63 -4.61 11.76
C GLY A 397 28.36 -3.73 10.75
N GLY A 398 28.51 -2.42 11.02
CA GLY A 398 28.96 -1.45 10.01
C GLY A 398 27.91 -1.19 8.93
N TRP A 399 26.65 -1.34 9.32
CA TRP A 399 25.47 -0.93 8.55
C TRP A 399 25.31 0.58 8.60
N THR A 400 24.28 1.10 7.93
CA THR A 400 23.97 2.53 7.91
C THR A 400 22.50 2.72 8.16
N ASP A 401 22.18 3.11 9.38
CA ASP A 401 20.82 3.37 9.83
C ASP A 401 20.47 4.85 9.64
N VAL A 402 19.28 5.08 9.11
CA VAL A 402 18.86 6.38 8.60
C VAL A 402 17.55 6.81 9.27
N ILE A 403 17.52 8.00 9.85
CA ILE A 403 16.25 8.68 10.16
C ILE A 403 15.89 9.58 8.99
N ARG A 404 14.75 9.33 8.37
CA ARG A 404 14.16 10.18 7.34
C ARG A 404 13.04 11.01 7.94
N LEU A 405 13.21 12.32 7.85
CA LEU A 405 12.26 13.29 8.35
C LEU A 405 11.33 13.71 7.21
N ASP A 406 10.08 13.26 7.23
CA ASP A 406 9.12 13.66 6.21
C ASP A 406 8.47 15.01 6.58
N ALA A 407 9.04 16.07 6.04
CA ALA A 407 8.54 17.44 6.25
C ALA A 407 7.25 17.75 5.47
N ASN A 408 6.75 16.87 4.60
CA ASN A 408 5.55 17.11 3.80
C ASN A 408 4.25 16.65 4.47
N ALA A 409 4.32 15.96 5.60
CA ALA A 409 3.15 15.46 6.33
C ALA A 409 2.31 16.55 7.04
N ASP A 410 2.70 17.83 7.00
CA ASP A 410 1.94 18.93 7.63
C ASP A 410 1.37 19.96 6.63
N PRO A 411 0.04 19.98 6.37
CA PRO A 411 -0.64 21.04 5.63
C PRO A 411 -0.61 22.43 6.32
N GLY A 412 -0.10 22.51 7.55
CA GLY A 412 -0.08 23.67 8.43
C GLY A 412 1.31 24.16 8.86
N ALA A 413 2.40 23.53 8.42
CA ALA A 413 3.74 23.90 8.85
C ALA A 413 4.07 25.31 8.34
N ASP A 414 4.31 26.23 9.28
CA ASP A 414 4.83 27.56 9.01
C ASP A 414 6.26 27.43 8.47
N PRO A 415 6.54 27.79 7.21
CA PRO A 415 7.89 27.74 6.66
C PRO A 415 8.87 28.68 7.39
N ASP A 416 8.38 29.57 8.26
CA ASP A 416 9.17 30.48 9.09
C ASP A 416 9.51 29.92 10.49
N ASN A 417 9.01 28.73 10.87
CA ASN A 417 9.32 28.08 12.16
C ASN A 417 10.09 26.77 11.98
N PRO A 418 11.39 26.83 11.62
CA PRO A 418 12.21 25.64 11.48
C PRO A 418 12.30 24.91 12.82
N TRP A 419 12.07 23.61 12.76
CA TRP A 419 12.37 22.64 13.83
C TRP A 419 13.86 22.75 14.20
N THR A 420 14.21 22.36 15.44
CA THR A 420 15.58 22.47 15.94
C THR A 420 16.11 21.10 16.35
N ILE A 421 16.98 20.49 15.55
CA ILE A 421 17.74 19.30 15.93
C ILE A 421 18.77 19.69 16.99
N SER A 422 18.79 18.96 18.10
CA SER A 422 19.77 19.11 19.17
C SER A 422 20.41 17.78 19.55
N ILE A 423 21.40 17.34 18.77
CA ILE A 423 22.11 16.09 19.05
C ILE A 423 23.04 16.33 20.25
N ASP A 424 22.92 15.51 21.31
CA ASP A 424 23.70 15.62 22.54
C ASP A 424 23.70 17.01 23.23
N GLY A 425 22.65 17.81 23.00
CA GLY A 425 22.54 19.17 23.53
C GLY A 425 23.34 20.22 22.75
N GLU A 426 23.92 19.87 21.60
CA GLU A 426 24.51 20.80 20.65
C GLU A 426 23.53 21.04 19.48
N GLN A 427 23.22 22.31 19.23
CA GLN A 427 22.33 22.71 18.13
C GLN A 427 23.08 22.54 16.79
N VAL A 428 22.59 21.65 15.93
CA VAL A 428 23.16 21.47 14.59
C VAL A 428 22.48 22.45 13.63
N GLN A 429 23.27 23.26 12.91
CA GLN A 429 22.73 24.12 11.85
C GLN A 429 22.46 23.28 10.59
N TYR A 430 21.20 23.27 10.15
CA TYR A 430 20.78 22.71 8.87
C TYR A 430 21.49 23.39 7.69
N ASP A 431 22.09 22.58 6.82
CA ASP A 431 22.42 23.02 5.47
C ASP A 431 21.28 22.59 4.53
N LEU A 432 20.42 23.55 4.16
CA LEU A 432 19.34 23.37 3.19
C LEU A 432 19.80 22.85 1.82
N ALA A 433 21.10 22.94 1.50
CA ALA A 433 21.65 22.42 0.25
C ALA A 433 22.14 20.96 0.34
N ALA A 434 22.34 20.42 1.54
CA ALA A 434 22.92 19.10 1.75
C ALA A 434 21.88 17.98 1.91
N HIS A 435 20.65 18.30 2.34
CA HIS A 435 19.52 17.36 2.54
C HIS A 435 19.79 16.16 3.47
N ALA A 436 20.96 16.13 4.12
CA ALA A 436 21.36 15.08 5.04
C ALA A 436 22.40 15.59 6.04
N LEU A 437 22.41 14.96 7.21
CA LEU A 437 23.41 15.07 8.26
C LEU A 437 24.01 13.68 8.49
N GLU A 438 25.29 13.55 8.18
CA GLU A 438 26.08 12.35 8.45
C GLU A 438 26.55 12.34 9.91
N LEU A 439 26.18 11.31 10.65
CA LEU A 439 26.45 11.09 12.08
C LEU A 439 27.51 10.00 12.31
N ASN A 440 28.50 9.90 11.42
CA ASN A 440 29.54 8.88 11.51
C ASN A 440 30.51 9.13 12.70
N PRO A 441 30.71 8.19 13.67
CA PRO A 441 30.11 6.84 13.83
C PRO A 441 28.84 6.81 14.70
N ASP A 442 28.17 5.64 14.79
CA ASP A 442 26.95 5.30 15.57
C ASP A 442 26.69 6.31 16.69
N THR A 443 25.69 7.16 16.48
CA THR A 443 25.40 8.31 17.35
C THR A 443 24.04 8.14 18.02
N SER A 444 23.99 8.42 19.32
CA SER A 444 22.76 8.61 20.06
C SER A 444 22.41 10.09 20.16
N GLY A 445 21.14 10.44 20.26
CA GLY A 445 20.73 11.84 20.37
C GLY A 445 19.26 12.03 20.65
N VAL A 446 18.86 13.31 20.69
CA VAL A 446 17.46 13.72 20.82
C VAL A 446 17.15 14.79 19.77
N ILE A 447 16.08 14.60 19.00
CA ILE A 447 15.49 15.65 18.18
C ILE A 447 14.31 16.22 18.96
N THR A 448 14.31 17.53 19.23
CA THR A 448 13.19 18.20 19.90
C THR A 448 12.41 19.04 18.90
N LEU A 449 11.12 18.77 18.79
CA LEU A 449 10.20 19.48 17.89
C LEU A 449 9.61 20.73 18.54
N SER A 450 9.00 21.58 17.70
CA SER A 450 8.52 22.91 18.12
C SER A 450 7.30 22.87 19.04
N ASP A 451 6.53 21.80 19.02
CA ASP A 451 5.43 21.50 19.94
C ASP A 451 5.92 20.94 21.30
N GLY A 452 7.20 20.56 21.38
CA GLY A 452 7.85 20.00 22.55
C GLY A 452 7.91 18.47 22.57
N SER A 453 7.48 17.79 21.51
CA SER A 453 7.72 16.35 21.34
C SER A 453 9.21 16.06 21.09
N GLU A 454 9.65 14.87 21.46
CA GLU A 454 11.05 14.45 21.38
C GLU A 454 11.18 13.09 20.68
N LEU A 455 12.05 12.99 19.68
CA LEU A 455 12.56 11.72 19.16
C LEU A 455 13.90 11.43 19.82
N THR A 456 13.97 10.35 20.60
CA THR A 456 15.24 9.80 21.09
C THR A 456 15.74 8.76 20.12
N PHE A 457 17.03 8.75 19.81
CA PHE A 457 17.62 7.72 18.96
C PHE A 457 18.95 7.21 19.50
N ASP A 458 19.27 5.96 19.22
CA ASP A 458 20.56 5.31 19.45
C ASP A 458 20.98 4.54 18.19
N GLY A 459 22.28 4.44 17.96
CA GLY A 459 22.82 3.67 16.84
C GLY A 459 22.46 4.19 15.45
N ILE A 460 22.42 5.52 15.22
CA ILE A 460 22.06 6.10 13.92
C ILE A 460 23.27 6.76 13.25
N GLU A 461 23.47 6.49 11.95
CA GLU A 461 24.58 7.03 11.16
C GLU A 461 24.17 8.20 10.27
N ARG A 462 22.88 8.37 9.97
CA ARG A 462 22.43 9.46 9.08
C ARG A 462 21.03 9.98 9.43
N ILE A 463 20.85 11.28 9.28
CA ILE A 463 19.53 11.93 9.33
C ILE A 463 19.30 12.68 8.02
N GLU A 464 18.16 12.51 7.38
CA GLU A 464 17.82 13.11 6.08
C GLU A 464 16.50 13.88 6.11
N TRP A 465 16.36 14.90 5.23
CA TRP A 465 15.17 15.76 5.16
C TRP A 465 14.92 16.43 3.80
#